data_AF-A0A6A3B8T1-F1
#
_entry.id   AF-A0A6A3B8T1-F1
#
_cell.length_a   1.000
_cell.length_b   1.000
_cell.length_c   1.000
_cell.angle_alpha   90.00
_cell.angle_beta   90.00
_cell.angle_gamma   90.00
#
_symmetry.space_group_name_H-M   'P 1'
#
loop_
_entity.id
_entity.type
_entity.pdbx_description
1 polymer ?
#
loop_
_entity_poly.entity_id
_entity_poly.type
_entity_poly.pdbx_seq_one_letter_code
_entity_poly.pdbx_strand_id
1 'polypeptide(L)'
;MILFLKYEDLKEDIRSQLKRLAMFLGAPFTEHEEMKGAVEEITKICSFENLKDLQVNKKGLHVSGIPHTEFFRKGNVGDWGNYLTPSMVGRLGKLIQEKLDDSGLTFKLSSKTLEDNIASPRSSVIFLALVFAS
;
A
#
# COMPACT_ATOMS: atom_id res chain seq x y z
N MET A 1 -16.43 13.58 -4.44
CA MET A 1 -15.26 13.58 -3.53
C MET A 1 -14.36 12.42 -3.93
N ILE A 2 -13.04 12.56 -3.88
CA ILE A 2 -12.09 11.50 -4.26
C ILE A 2 -11.27 11.16 -3.01
N LEU A 3 -11.14 9.86 -2.68
CA LEU A 3 -10.30 9.42 -1.57
C LEU A 3 -8.85 9.31 -2.01
N PHE A 4 -7.97 9.68 -1.07
CA PHE A 4 -6.52 9.74 -1.03
C PHE A 4 -5.65 8.65 -0.29
N LEU A 5 -5.56 7.35 -0.63
CA LEU A 5 -4.74 6.27 -0.01
C LEU A 5 -3.34 5.93 -0.64
N LYS A 6 -2.27 5.92 0.17
CA LYS A 6 -0.96 5.38 -0.24
C LYS A 6 -0.75 3.96 0.28
N TYR A 7 -0.07 3.11 -0.50
CA TYR A 7 0.22 1.74 -0.10
C TYR A 7 1.10 1.68 1.15
N GLU A 8 2.10 2.56 1.23
CA GLU A 8 3.00 2.66 2.39
C GLU A 8 2.23 3.03 3.65
N ASP A 9 1.29 3.98 3.56
CA ASP A 9 0.45 4.38 4.69
C ASP A 9 -0.50 3.25 5.12
N LEU A 10 -1.00 2.45 4.18
CA LEU A 10 -1.78 1.24 4.48
C LEU A 10 -0.95 0.19 5.21
N LYS A 11 0.32 0.03 4.84
CA LYS A 11 1.24 -0.91 5.50
C LYS A 11 1.72 -0.39 6.86
N GLU A 12 1.79 0.92 7.05
CA GLU A 12 2.20 1.57 8.30
C GLU A 12 1.07 1.55 9.35
N ASP A 13 -0.16 1.93 8.97
CA ASP A 13 -1.32 1.93 9.87
C ASP A 13 -2.61 1.59 9.12
N ILE A 14 -2.83 0.29 8.94
CA ILE A 14 -4.02 -0.24 8.27
C ILE A 14 -5.33 0.12 8.99
N ARG A 15 -5.32 0.25 10.32
CA ARG A 15 -6.54 0.51 11.10
C ARG A 15 -7.06 1.90 10.81
N SER A 16 -6.20 2.91 10.90
CA SER A 16 -6.58 4.30 10.62
C SER A 16 -6.98 4.49 9.17
N GLN A 17 -6.26 3.86 8.22
CA GLN A 17 -6.63 3.94 6.81
C GLN A 17 -7.96 3.24 6.51
N LEU A 18 -8.25 2.10 7.15
CA LEU A 18 -9.52 1.38 6.97
C LEU A 18 -10.70 2.20 7.52
N LYS A 19 -10.56 2.82 8.69
CA LYS A 19 -11.57 3.74 9.23
C LYS A 19 -11.80 4.94 8.33
N ARG A 20 -10.72 5.51 7.77
CA ARG A 20 -10.80 6.61 6.81
C ARG A 20 -11.52 6.21 5.52
N LEU A 21 -11.28 4.99 5.03
CA LEU A 21 -11.99 4.42 3.89
C LEU A 21 -13.48 4.22 4.20
N ALA A 22 -13.80 3.65 5.37
CA ALA A 22 -15.16 3.43 5.82
C ALA A 22 -15.96 4.74 5.93
N MET A 23 -15.36 5.78 6.53
CA MET A 23 -15.93 7.14 6.55
C MET A 23 -16.17 7.69 5.14
N PHE A 24 -15.22 7.51 4.22
CA PHE A 24 -15.35 7.97 2.84
C PHE A 24 -16.48 7.27 2.07
N LEU A 25 -16.68 5.97 2.32
CA LEU A 25 -17.76 5.18 1.73
C LEU A 25 -19.13 5.47 2.35
N GLY A 26 -19.22 6.34 3.36
CA GLY A 26 -20.46 6.64 4.08
C GLY A 26 -20.89 5.55 5.06
N ALA A 27 -19.98 4.65 5.43
CA ALA A 27 -20.21 3.54 6.35
C ALA A 27 -19.16 3.53 7.47
N PRO A 28 -19.05 4.61 8.29
CA PRO A 28 -18.09 4.64 9.40
C PRO A 28 -18.38 3.54 10.41
N PHE A 29 -17.33 2.96 10.98
CA PHE A 29 -17.48 1.99 12.07
C PHE A 29 -18.09 2.67 13.30
N THR A 30 -19.03 1.97 13.93
CA THR A 30 -19.56 2.33 15.24
C THR A 30 -18.62 1.89 16.36
N GLU A 31 -18.70 2.54 17.52
CA GLU A 31 -17.91 2.13 18.70
C GLU A 31 -18.13 0.65 19.06
N HIS A 32 -19.35 0.16 18.88
CA HIS A 32 -19.68 -1.24 19.13
C HIS A 32 -19.02 -2.21 18.15
N GLU A 33 -18.99 -1.89 16.85
CA GLU A 33 -18.30 -2.69 15.84
C GLU A 33 -16.79 -2.70 16.06
N GLU A 34 -16.22 -1.56 16.44
CA GLU A 34 -14.81 -1.47 16.80
C GLU A 34 -14.48 -2.29 18.05
N MET A 35 -15.31 -2.19 19.10
CA MET A 35 -15.15 -2.97 20.33
C MET A 35 -15.28 -4.48 20.06
N LYS A 36 -16.11 -4.88 19.09
CA LYS A 36 -16.23 -6.27 18.62
C LYS A 36 -15.07 -6.72 17.73
N GLY A 37 -14.15 -5.84 17.39
CA GLY A 37 -12.97 -6.16 16.59
C GLY A 37 -13.21 -6.23 15.08
N ALA A 38 -14.25 -5.57 14.56
CA ALA A 38 -14.58 -5.61 13.13
C ALA A 38 -13.41 -5.10 12.25
N VAL A 39 -12.68 -4.09 12.72
CA VAL A 39 -11.51 -3.53 12.02
C VAL A 39 -10.40 -4.59 11.90
N GLU A 40 -10.14 -5.33 12.98
CA GLU A 40 -9.15 -6.39 13.06
C GLU A 40 -9.55 -7.59 12.20
N GLU A 41 -10.82 -7.96 12.22
CA GLU A 41 -11.36 -9.05 11.41
C GLU A 41 -11.19 -8.76 9.91
N ILE A 42 -11.61 -7.57 9.46
CA ILE A 42 -11.42 -7.14 8.07
C ILE A 42 -9.93 -7.11 7.71
N THR A 43 -9.10 -6.53 8.58
CA THR A 43 -7.64 -6.49 8.38
C THR A 43 -7.05 -7.89 8.20
N LYS A 44 -7.52 -8.85 9.00
CA LYS A 44 -7.07 -10.25 8.92
C LYS A 44 -7.52 -10.93 7.63
N ILE A 45 -8.80 -10.81 7.27
CA ILE A 45 -9.36 -11.43 6.05
C ILE A 45 -8.70 -10.83 4.80
N CYS A 46 -8.45 -9.53 4.79
CA CYS A 46 -7.82 -8.82 3.67
C CYS A 46 -6.28 -8.77 3.77
N SER A 47 -5.66 -9.47 4.73
CA SER A 47 -4.21 -9.50 4.85
C SER A 47 -3.56 -10.14 3.61
N PHE A 48 -2.33 -9.72 3.31
CA PHE A 48 -1.58 -10.25 2.18
C PHE A 48 -1.41 -11.77 2.29
N GLU A 49 -1.11 -12.26 3.49
CA GLU A 49 -0.93 -13.67 3.80
C GLU A 49 -2.22 -14.45 3.58
N ASN A 50 -3.35 -13.96 4.08
CA ASN A 50 -4.64 -14.62 3.91
C ASN A 50 -5.08 -14.65 2.44
N LEU A 51 -5.00 -13.52 1.74
CA LEU A 51 -5.39 -13.44 0.32
C LEU A 51 -4.48 -14.31 -0.56
N LYS A 52 -3.16 -14.32 -0.31
CA LYS A 52 -2.21 -15.18 -1.02
C LYS A 52 -2.51 -16.67 -0.81
N ASP A 53 -3.06 -17.04 0.35
CA ASP A 53 -3.30 -18.45 0.69
C ASP A 53 -4.57 -19.04 0.04
N LEU A 54 -5.51 -18.19 -0.41
CA LEU A 54 -6.76 -18.61 -1.03
C LEU A 54 -6.52 -19.46 -2.28
N GLN A 55 -7.28 -20.56 -2.41
CA GLN A 55 -7.14 -21.51 -3.54
C GLN A 55 -7.29 -20.83 -4.91
N VAL A 56 -8.19 -19.86 -5.02
CA VAL A 56 -8.41 -19.07 -6.24
C VAL A 56 -7.16 -18.29 -6.68
N ASN A 57 -6.31 -17.90 -5.73
CA ASN A 57 -5.08 -17.14 -5.98
C ASN A 57 -3.83 -18.03 -6.15
N LYS A 58 -3.96 -19.33 -5.86
CA LYS A 58 -2.87 -20.32 -6.00
C LYS A 58 -2.94 -21.16 -7.27
N LYS A 59 -4.12 -21.27 -7.88
CA LYS A 59 -4.37 -22.21 -8.97
C LYS A 59 -4.98 -21.48 -10.16
N GLY A 60 -4.60 -21.91 -11.36
CA GLY A 60 -5.10 -21.37 -12.60
C GLY A 60 -4.19 -20.31 -13.22
N LEU A 61 -4.64 -19.81 -14.35
CA LEU A 61 -3.99 -18.79 -15.14
C LEU A 61 -4.95 -17.62 -15.29
N HIS A 62 -4.42 -16.41 -15.17
CA HIS A 62 -5.13 -15.21 -15.55
C HIS A 62 -5.38 -15.22 -17.07
N VAL A 63 -6.32 -14.41 -17.57
CA VAL A 63 -6.61 -14.31 -19.01
C VAL A 63 -5.39 -13.94 -19.86
N SER A 64 -4.35 -13.37 -19.25
CA SER A 64 -3.06 -13.07 -19.86
C SER A 64 -2.06 -14.23 -19.89
N GLY A 65 -2.46 -15.43 -19.43
CA GLY A 65 -1.58 -16.60 -19.32
C GLY A 65 -0.63 -16.59 -18.12
N ILE A 66 -0.72 -15.60 -17.23
CA ILE A 66 0.14 -15.50 -16.04
C ILE A 66 -0.44 -16.36 -14.92
N PRO A 67 0.37 -17.23 -14.27
CA PRO A 67 -0.08 -17.98 -13.11
C PRO A 67 -0.56 -17.07 -11.98
N HIS A 68 -1.68 -17.42 -11.33
CA HIS A 68 -2.23 -16.60 -10.25
C HIS A 68 -1.25 -16.36 -9.10
N THR A 69 -0.34 -17.32 -8.86
CA THR A 69 0.70 -17.23 -7.84
C THR A 69 1.65 -16.05 -8.04
N GLU A 70 1.85 -15.58 -9.27
CA GLU A 70 2.75 -14.47 -9.59
C GLU A 70 2.21 -13.10 -9.14
N PHE A 71 0.89 -12.96 -8.99
CA PHE A 71 0.27 -11.72 -8.53
C PHE A 71 0.53 -11.44 -7.03
N PHE A 72 0.86 -12.48 -6.24
CA PHE A 72 1.13 -12.38 -4.80
C PHE A 72 2.62 -12.61 -4.47
N ARG A 73 3.47 -11.71 -4.96
CA ARG A 73 4.94 -11.82 -4.83
C ARG A 73 5.47 -11.70 -3.39
N LYS A 74 5.59 -10.47 -2.86
CA LYS A 74 6.10 -10.20 -1.50
C LYS A 74 5.24 -9.28 -0.64
N GLY A 75 4.47 -8.37 -1.23
CA GLY A 75 3.58 -7.47 -0.47
C GLY A 75 4.31 -6.54 0.52
N ASN A 76 5.56 -6.19 0.27
CA ASN A 76 6.40 -5.41 1.21
C ASN A 76 6.84 -4.07 0.62
N VAL A 77 6.89 -3.05 1.49
CA VAL A 77 7.48 -1.75 1.19
C VAL A 77 9.01 -1.87 1.19
N GLY A 78 9.68 -1.15 0.28
CA GLY A 78 11.14 -1.10 0.24
C GLY A 78 11.83 -2.27 -0.47
N ASP A 79 11.08 -3.23 -1.02
CA ASP A 79 11.67 -4.39 -1.69
C ASP A 79 12.47 -4.03 -2.96
N TRP A 80 12.28 -2.84 -3.50
CA TRP A 80 13.11 -2.28 -4.58
C TRP A 80 14.60 -2.21 -4.20
N GLY A 81 14.93 -2.08 -2.91
CA GLY A 81 16.33 -2.07 -2.44
C GLY A 81 17.08 -3.38 -2.71
N ASN A 82 16.37 -4.48 -2.99
CA ASN A 82 16.97 -5.75 -3.37
C ASN A 82 17.36 -5.82 -4.87
N TYR A 83 16.93 -4.85 -5.68
CA TYR A 83 17.09 -4.87 -7.13
C TYR A 83 17.77 -3.62 -7.68
N LEU A 84 17.68 -2.48 -7.00
CA LEU A 84 18.23 -1.21 -7.46
C LEU A 84 19.56 -0.90 -6.77
N THR A 85 20.53 -0.41 -7.55
CA THR A 85 21.78 0.12 -6.99
C THR A 85 21.56 1.50 -6.36
N PRO A 86 22.39 1.94 -5.40
CA PRO A 86 22.25 3.27 -4.79
C PRO A 86 22.22 4.42 -5.81
N SER A 87 23.00 4.31 -6.89
CA SER A 87 22.99 5.31 -7.98
C SER A 87 21.64 5.37 -8.71
N MET A 88 21.01 4.21 -8.98
CA MET A 88 19.68 4.16 -9.60
C MET A 88 18.62 4.77 -8.68
N VAL A 89 18.72 4.52 -7.37
CA VAL A 89 17.80 5.06 -6.36
C VAL A 89 17.93 6.58 -6.27
N GLY A 90 19.16 7.10 -6.25
CA GLY A 90 19.40 8.55 -6.27
C GLY A 90 18.82 9.22 -7.52
N ARG A 91 19.00 8.61 -8.70
CA ARG A 91 18.38 9.09 -9.95
C ARG A 91 16.85 9.07 -9.88
N LEU A 92 16.26 8.00 -9.34
CA LEU A 92 14.81 7.89 -9.20
C LEU A 92 14.25 8.93 -8.23
N GLY A 93 14.90 9.14 -7.08
CA GLY A 93 14.51 10.17 -6.12
C GLY A 93 14.50 11.57 -6.74
N LYS A 94 15.53 11.91 -7.52
CA LYS A 94 15.58 13.18 -8.25
C LYS A 94 14.45 13.33 -9.27
N LEU A 95 14.14 12.28 -10.03
CA LEU A 95 13.04 12.29 -10.99
C LEU A 95 11.67 12.45 -10.32
N ILE A 96 11.47 11.81 -9.18
CA ILE A 96 10.23 11.94 -8.39
C ILE A 96 10.06 13.39 -7.95
N GLN A 97 11.10 13.99 -7.38
CA GLN A 97 11.11 15.41 -6.97
C GLN A 97 10.80 16.31 -8.19
N GLU A 98 11.60 16.23 -9.25
CA GLU A 98 11.43 17.06 -10.45
C GLU A 98 10.05 16.96 -11.11
N LYS A 99 9.34 15.83 -10.97
CA LYS A 99 8.03 15.61 -11.60
C LYS A 99 6.85 15.82 -10.68
N LEU A 100 7.02 15.70 -9.36
CA LEU A 100 5.90 15.67 -8.41
C LEU A 100 5.91 16.81 -7.38
N ASP A 101 6.94 17.65 -7.34
CA ASP A 101 7.06 18.73 -6.35
C ASP A 101 5.83 19.62 -6.22
N ASP A 102 5.25 20.04 -7.33
CA ASP A 102 4.09 20.93 -7.35
C ASP A 102 2.75 20.18 -7.35
N SER A 103 2.78 18.85 -7.32
CA SER A 103 1.56 18.02 -7.32
C SER A 103 0.97 17.81 -5.93
N GLY A 104 1.73 18.13 -4.87
CA GLY A 104 1.38 17.79 -3.50
C GLY A 104 1.49 16.29 -3.17
N LEU A 105 2.01 15.47 -4.09
CA LEU A 105 2.26 14.05 -3.87
C LEU A 105 3.64 13.83 -3.26
N THR A 106 3.70 13.12 -2.13
CA THR A 106 4.95 12.77 -1.44
C THR A 106 5.06 11.27 -1.21
N PHE A 107 6.23 10.72 -1.53
CA PHE A 107 6.54 9.29 -1.41
C PHE A 107 7.72 9.06 -0.46
N LYS A 108 7.56 8.08 0.45
CA LYS A 108 8.65 7.65 1.33
C LYS A 108 9.49 6.60 0.59
N LEU A 109 10.62 7.02 0.04
CA LEU A 109 11.65 6.06 -0.41
C LEU A 109 12.35 5.52 0.84
N SER A 110 11.83 4.43 1.42
CA SER A 110 12.47 3.78 2.56
C SER A 110 13.72 3.03 2.09
N SER A 111 14.89 3.67 2.12
CA SER A 111 16.15 2.93 2.03
C SER A 111 16.39 2.24 3.36
N LYS A 112 16.45 0.91 3.39
CA LYS A 112 17.28 0.25 4.41
C LYS A 112 18.71 0.64 4.06
N THR A 113 19.23 1.71 4.65
CA THR A 113 20.61 1.84 5.15
C THR A 113 20.82 3.29 5.60
N LEU A 114 21.17 3.39 6.89
CA LEU A 114 21.90 4.45 7.60
C LEU A 114 21.34 5.89 7.56
N GLU A 115 21.06 6.33 8.78
CA GLU A 115 21.05 7.71 9.28
C GLU A 115 19.75 8.50 9.15
N ASP A 116 19.06 8.51 10.29
CA ASP A 116 18.35 9.65 10.85
C ASP A 116 18.95 10.97 10.38
N ASN A 117 18.14 11.81 9.73
CA ASN A 117 18.06 13.26 9.96
C ASN A 117 17.25 13.90 8.83
N ILE A 118 16.09 14.45 9.22
CA ILE A 118 15.41 15.67 8.76
C ILE A 118 13.91 15.38 8.78
N ALA A 119 13.27 15.98 9.78
CA ALA A 119 11.84 15.99 9.96
C ALA A 119 11.12 16.83 8.89
N SER A 120 9.82 16.52 8.72
CA SER A 120 8.75 17.39 8.19
C SER A 120 8.42 17.30 6.69
N PRO A 121 7.21 17.69 6.22
CA PRO A 121 5.88 17.66 6.83
C PRO A 121 4.90 16.74 6.06
N ARG A 122 3.79 16.47 6.74
CA ARG A 122 2.62 15.72 6.28
C ARG A 122 2.04 16.26 4.97
N SER A 123 1.77 15.37 4.01
CA SER A 123 0.46 15.17 3.36
C SER A 123 0.55 14.03 2.32
N SER A 124 -0.39 13.09 2.40
CA SER A 124 -0.36 11.77 1.75
C SER A 124 -1.52 11.55 0.79
N VAL A 125 -1.26 11.22 -0.48
CA VAL A 125 -2.29 11.08 -1.54
C VAL A 125 -1.86 10.06 -2.67
N ILE A 126 -2.84 9.32 -3.28
CA ILE A 126 -2.93 8.01 -4.01
C ILE A 126 -2.03 7.65 -5.21
N PHE A 127 -1.73 6.32 -5.33
CA PHE A 127 -2.11 5.45 -6.46
C PHE A 127 -2.38 3.99 -6.02
N LEU A 128 -3.66 3.56 -6.07
CA LEU A 128 -4.07 2.15 -6.05
C LEU A 128 -5.00 1.95 -7.25
N ALA A 129 -4.41 1.54 -8.37
CA ALA A 129 -5.14 0.93 -9.47
C ALA A 129 -4.61 -0.51 -9.63
N LEU A 130 -5.56 -1.43 -9.82
CA LEU A 130 -5.39 -2.84 -10.21
C LEU A 130 -4.90 -3.81 -9.13
N VAL A 131 -5.80 -4.30 -8.26
CA VAL A 131 -5.98 -5.76 -8.02
C VAL A 131 -7.41 -6.04 -7.46
N PHE A 132 -8.50 -5.63 -8.14
CA PHE A 132 -9.84 -6.21 -7.90
C PHE A 132 -10.72 -5.97 -9.15
N ALA A 133 -10.38 -6.64 -10.24
CA ALA A 133 -11.28 -6.84 -11.37
C ALA A 133 -10.76 -8.01 -12.20
N SER A 134 -11.21 -9.22 -11.85
CA SER A 134 -11.40 -10.39 -12.74
C SER A 134 -12.09 -11.49 -11.94
#